data_AF-A0A1X7SH96-F1
#
_entry.id   AF-A0A1X7SH96-F1
#
_cell.length_a   1.000
_cell.length_b   1.000
_cell.length_c   1.000
_cell.angle_alpha   90.00
_cell.angle_beta   90.00
_cell.angle_gamma   90.00
#
_symmetry.space_group_name_H-M   'P 1'
#
loop_
_entity.id
_entity.type
_entity.pdbx_description
1 polymer ?
#
loop_
_entity_poly.entity_id
_entity_poly.type
_entity_poly.pdbx_seq_one_letter_code
_entity_poly.pdbx_strand_id
1 'polypeptide(L)'
;GLPVLQQVVLDLRRIALKAESVAKERVGVVKGKKEGEILERAAEQIMSCFRVCVSDSRTSLDNTKRWGTLGIVNQLFKIYFKLNKLPLCKPLIRAIDSSDIRDEFSISHRVTY
;
A
#
# COMPACT_ATOMS: atom_id res chain seq x y z
N GLY A 1 -1.57 15.40 -9.40
CA GLY A 1 -1.43 14.97 -7.98
C GLY A 1 -1.19 13.47 -7.82
N LEU A 2 -1.88 12.61 -8.60
CA LEU A 2 -1.81 11.15 -8.44
C LEU A 2 -0.41 10.53 -8.61
N PRO A 3 0.44 10.93 -9.58
CA PRO A 3 1.78 10.37 -9.72
C PRO A 3 2.64 10.60 -8.47
N VAL A 4 2.51 11.78 -7.85
CA VAL A 4 3.22 12.12 -6.61
C VAL A 4 2.74 11.22 -5.46
N LEU A 5 1.43 10.98 -5.34
CA LEU A 5 0.88 10.09 -4.31
C LEU A 5 1.44 8.66 -4.45
N GLN A 6 1.46 8.13 -5.68
CA GLN A 6 1.99 6.78 -5.94
C GLN A 6 3.48 6.68 -5.61
N GLN A 7 4.25 7.71 -5.95
CA GLN A 7 5.68 7.78 -5.62
C GLN A 7 5.90 7.83 -4.10
N VAL A 8 5.15 8.67 -3.38
CA VAL A 8 5.23 8.78 -1.91
C VAL A 8 4.86 7.45 -1.24
N VAL A 9 3.82 6.75 -1.70
CA VAL A 9 3.43 5.44 -1.17
C VAL A 9 4.51 4.38 -1.41
N LEU A 10 5.13 4.38 -2.60
CA LEU A 10 6.26 3.50 -2.93
C LEU A 10 7.46 3.77 -2.02
N ASP A 11 7.82 5.05 -1.85
CA ASP A 11 8.97 5.47 -1.06
C ASP A 11 8.75 5.21 0.43
N LEU A 12 7.54 5.45 0.94
CA LEU A 12 7.18 5.10 2.31
C LEU A 12 7.39 3.61 2.61
N ARG A 13 6.95 2.72 1.70
CA ARG A 13 7.22 1.27 1.85
C ARG A 13 8.73 0.98 1.83
N ARG A 14 9.48 1.56 0.90
CA ARG A 14 10.93 1.33 0.76
C ARG A 14 11.70 1.82 1.99
N ILE A 15 11.37 3.00 2.49
CA ILE A 15 11.97 3.59 3.69
C ILE A 15 11.63 2.71 4.91
N ALA A 16 10.37 2.31 5.07
CA ALA A 16 9.97 1.43 6.16
C ALA A 16 10.71 0.08 6.14
N LEU A 17 10.89 -0.52 4.95
CA LEU A 17 11.68 -1.75 4.79
C LEU A 17 13.14 -1.58 5.21
N LYS A 18 13.78 -0.48 4.78
CA LYS A 18 15.18 -0.18 5.17
C LYS A 18 15.27 0.09 6.66
N ALA A 19 14.36 0.89 7.22
CA ALA A 19 14.31 1.20 8.64
C ALA A 19 14.11 -0.06 9.49
N GLU A 20 13.29 -1.01 9.05
CA GLU A 20 13.11 -2.30 9.71
C GLU A 20 14.40 -3.14 9.68
N SER A 21 15.14 -3.17 8.57
CA SER A 21 16.43 -3.87 8.48
C SER A 21 17.48 -3.27 9.41
N VAL A 22 17.62 -1.93 9.36
CA VAL A 22 18.57 -1.20 10.22
C VAL A 22 18.18 -1.35 11.69
N ALA A 23 16.88 -1.33 12.00
CA ALA A 23 16.41 -1.61 13.34
C ALA A 23 16.84 -3.02 13.77
N LYS A 24 16.61 -4.06 12.97
CA LYS A 24 17.05 -5.43 13.29
C LYS A 24 18.56 -5.54 13.51
N GLU A 25 19.37 -4.92 12.65
CA GLU A 25 20.84 -4.93 12.76
C GLU A 25 21.35 -4.19 14.01
N ARG A 26 20.72 -3.07 14.38
CA ARG A 26 21.07 -2.30 15.59
C ARG A 26 20.46 -2.88 16.88
N VAL A 27 19.37 -3.64 16.77
CA VAL A 27 18.58 -4.20 17.89
C VAL A 27 19.13 -5.53 18.41
N GLY A 28 20.28 -6.00 17.93
CA GLY A 28 21.13 -6.91 18.72
C GLY A 28 21.42 -6.41 20.15
N VAL A 29 21.09 -5.14 20.47
CA VAL A 29 21.38 -4.46 21.75
C VAL A 29 20.12 -3.90 22.48
N VAL A 30 18.94 -3.76 21.86
CA VAL A 30 17.79 -3.05 22.49
C VAL A 30 16.56 -3.93 22.66
N LYS A 31 16.38 -4.48 23.87
CA LYS A 31 15.16 -5.20 24.27
C LYS A 31 13.92 -4.29 24.14
N GLY A 32 12.88 -4.74 23.42
CA GLY A 32 11.52 -4.17 23.52
C GLY A 32 10.84 -3.71 22.23
N LYS A 33 11.51 -3.70 21.06
CA LYS A 33 10.85 -3.35 19.79
C LYS A 33 10.25 -4.59 19.12
N LYS A 34 8.95 -4.52 18.77
CA LYS A 34 8.23 -5.61 18.09
C LYS A 34 8.66 -5.65 16.63
N GLU A 35 9.06 -6.83 16.16
CA GLU A 35 9.37 -7.04 14.75
C GLU A 35 8.17 -6.68 13.86
N GLY A 36 8.42 -5.87 12.83
CA GLY A 36 7.41 -5.45 11.87
C GLY A 36 6.62 -4.20 12.26
N GLU A 37 6.85 -3.61 13.43
CA GLU A 37 6.11 -2.42 13.90
C GLU A 37 6.23 -1.22 12.93
N ILE A 38 7.41 -1.00 12.34
CA ILE A 38 7.61 0.13 11.40
C ILE A 38 6.81 -0.11 10.13
N LEU A 39 6.79 -1.36 9.65
CA LEU A 39 5.99 -1.76 8.49
C LEU A 39 4.48 -1.70 8.77
N GLU A 40 4.04 -2.05 9.98
CA GLU A 40 2.64 -1.90 10.41
C GLU A 40 2.22 -0.42 10.34
N ARG A 41 3.01 0.50 10.90
CA ARG A 41 2.74 1.94 10.84
C ARG A 41 2.76 2.49 9.42
N ALA A 42 3.67 2.01 8.57
CA ALA A 42 3.69 2.39 7.16
C ALA A 42 2.41 1.92 6.43
N ALA A 43 1.95 0.70 6.69
CA ALA A 43 0.72 0.17 6.11
C ALA A 43 -0.51 1.00 6.53
N GLU A 44 -0.59 1.46 7.78
CA GLU A 44 -1.67 2.34 8.24
C GLU A 44 -1.77 3.65 7.45
N GLN A 45 -0.61 4.28 7.19
CA GLN A 45 -0.56 5.51 6.39
C GLN A 45 -0.90 5.26 4.92
N ILE A 46 -0.38 4.17 4.34
CA ILE A 46 -0.73 3.77 2.96
C ILE A 46 -2.22 3.44 2.85
N MET A 47 -2.84 2.82 3.86
CA MET A 47 -4.28 2.59 3.91
C MET A 47 -5.08 3.90 3.96
N SER A 48 -4.54 4.96 4.59
CA SER A 48 -5.17 6.27 4.55
C SER A 48 -5.24 6.82 3.13
N CYS A 49 -4.14 6.71 2.37
CA CYS A 49 -4.10 7.08 0.95
C CYS A 49 -5.10 6.25 0.12
N PHE A 50 -5.16 4.93 0.37
CA PHE A 50 -6.13 4.05 -0.28
C PHE A 50 -7.57 4.52 -0.05
N ARG A 51 -7.95 4.79 1.21
CA ARG A 51 -9.29 5.26 1.59
C ARG A 51 -9.68 6.54 0.86
N VAL A 52 -8.75 7.49 0.74
CA VAL A 52 -8.97 8.73 -0.02
C VAL A 52 -9.25 8.44 -1.49
N CYS A 53 -8.47 7.55 -2.12
CA CYS A 53 -8.67 7.19 -3.52
C CYS A 53 -10.00 6.46 -3.78
N VAL A 54 -10.38 5.49 -2.95
CA VAL A 54 -11.64 4.74 -3.15
C VAL A 54 -12.88 5.57 -2.84
N SER A 55 -12.77 6.59 -1.97
CA SER A 55 -13.89 7.50 -1.66
C SER A 55 -14.21 8.49 -2.78
N ASP A 56 -13.38 8.55 -3.83
CA ASP A 56 -13.52 9.51 -4.92
C ASP A 56 -14.60 9.09 -5.94
N SER A 57 -15.86 9.28 -5.53
CA SER A 57 -17.06 8.86 -6.25
C SER A 57 -17.71 9.97 -7.10
N ARG A 58 -17.32 11.23 -6.91
CA ARG A 58 -17.98 12.41 -7.52
C ARG A 58 -17.18 13.05 -8.64
N THR A 59 -15.96 12.59 -8.88
CA THR A 59 -15.10 13.10 -9.95
C THR A 59 -15.28 12.27 -11.22
N SER A 60 -15.24 12.93 -12.38
CA SER A 60 -15.26 12.24 -13.68
C SER A 60 -14.09 11.25 -13.79
N LEU A 61 -14.24 10.23 -14.63
CA LEU A 61 -13.22 9.22 -14.83
C LEU A 61 -11.87 9.84 -15.27
N ASP A 62 -11.88 10.91 -16.07
CA ASP A 62 -10.63 11.55 -16.53
C ASP A 62 -9.78 12.14 -15.39
N ASN A 63 -10.41 12.51 -14.27
CA ASN A 63 -9.75 13.23 -13.18
C ASN A 63 -9.75 12.48 -11.85
N THR A 64 -10.33 11.27 -11.80
CA THR A 64 -10.51 10.56 -10.54
C THR A 64 -9.19 10.07 -9.93
N LYS A 65 -9.12 10.07 -8.60
CA LYS A 65 -8.04 9.46 -7.81
C LYS A 65 -8.15 7.94 -7.75
N ARG A 66 -9.27 7.35 -8.19
CA ARG A 66 -9.49 5.89 -8.21
C ARG A 66 -8.44 5.16 -9.06
N TRP A 67 -7.87 5.81 -10.08
CA TRP A 67 -6.77 5.28 -10.89
C TRP A 67 -5.54 4.85 -10.08
N GLY A 68 -5.31 5.43 -8.89
CA GLY A 68 -4.16 5.07 -8.05
C GLY A 68 -4.38 3.85 -7.16
N THR A 69 -5.61 3.35 -7.04
CA THR A 69 -5.99 2.35 -6.03
C THR A 69 -5.23 1.04 -6.20
N LEU A 70 -5.11 0.50 -7.43
CA LEU A 70 -4.38 -0.75 -7.67
C LEU A 70 -2.89 -0.64 -7.34
N GLY A 71 -2.26 0.49 -7.70
CA GLY A 71 -0.86 0.75 -7.36
C GLY A 71 -0.61 0.79 -5.85
N ILE A 72 -1.55 1.35 -5.09
CA ILE A 72 -1.52 1.40 -3.62
C ILE A 72 -1.73 0.00 -3.02
N VAL A 73 -2.73 -0.76 -3.50
CA VAL A 73 -3.00 -2.14 -3.07
C VAL A 73 -1.78 -3.03 -3.27
N ASN A 74 -1.08 -2.90 -4.40
CA ASN A 74 0.15 -3.63 -4.66
C ASN A 74 1.26 -3.34 -3.64
N GLN A 75 1.35 -2.12 -3.08
CA GLN A 75 2.31 -1.84 -2.01
C GLN A 75 1.85 -2.43 -0.67
N LEU A 76 0.55 -2.42 -0.38
CA LEU A 76 -0.02 -3.03 0.82
C LEU A 76 0.18 -4.54 0.83
N PHE A 77 -0.04 -5.24 -0.28
CA PHE A 77 0.23 -6.68 -0.41
C PHE A 77 1.69 -7.00 -0.11
N LYS A 78 2.64 -6.23 -0.63
CA LYS A 78 4.07 -6.41 -0.35
C LYS A 78 4.39 -6.30 1.15
N ILE A 79 3.70 -5.43 1.88
CA ILE A 79 3.85 -5.32 3.34
C ILE A 79 3.18 -6.50 4.05
N TYR A 80 1.93 -6.80 3.72
CA TYR A 80 1.16 -7.85 4.39
C TYR A 80 1.72 -9.25 4.16
N PHE A 81 2.25 -9.55 2.98
CA PHE A 81 2.97 -10.80 2.73
C PHE A 81 4.23 -10.89 3.58
N LYS A 82 5.01 -9.80 3.70
CA LYS A 82 6.21 -9.76 4.52
C LYS A 82 5.91 -9.94 6.02
N LEU A 83 4.79 -9.40 6.50
CA LEU A 83 4.34 -9.51 7.89
C LEU A 83 3.51 -10.77 8.18
N ASN A 84 3.30 -11.63 7.18
CA ASN A 84 2.39 -12.78 7.28
C ASN A 84 0.95 -12.42 7.73
N LYS A 85 0.44 -11.27 7.28
CA LYS A 85 -0.92 -10.76 7.58
C LYS A 85 -1.89 -10.94 6.41
N LEU A 86 -1.91 -12.15 5.84
CA LEU A 86 -2.73 -12.47 4.66
C LEU A 86 -4.23 -12.12 4.80
N PRO A 87 -4.89 -12.25 5.97
CA PRO A 87 -6.31 -11.88 6.11
C PRO A 87 -6.61 -10.42 5.74
N LEU A 88 -5.65 -9.50 5.90
CA LEU A 88 -5.80 -8.08 5.55
C LEU A 88 -5.84 -7.83 4.04
N CYS A 89 -5.50 -8.81 3.21
CA CYS A 89 -5.58 -8.68 1.76
C CYS A 89 -7.03 -8.83 1.25
N LYS A 90 -7.87 -9.62 1.94
CA LYS A 90 -9.24 -9.92 1.48
C LYS A 90 -10.10 -8.68 1.22
N PRO A 91 -10.14 -7.66 2.10
CA PRO A 91 -10.92 -6.44 1.83
C PRO A 91 -10.37 -5.63 0.66
N LEU A 92 -9.05 -5.63 0.45
CA LEU A 92 -8.41 -4.92 -0.66
C LEU A 92 -8.71 -5.59 -2.00
N ILE A 93 -8.65 -6.93 -2.05
CA ILE A 93 -9.02 -7.71 -3.23
C ILE A 93 -10.46 -7.39 -3.63
N ARG A 94 -11.40 -7.45 -2.68
CA ARG A 94 -12.81 -7.14 -2.93
C ARG A 94 -13.00 -5.73 -3.49
N ALA A 95 -12.29 -4.74 -2.96
CA ALA A 95 -12.40 -3.36 -3.42
C ALA A 95 -11.91 -3.17 -4.87
N ILE A 96 -10.86 -3.89 -5.28
CA ILE A 96 -10.39 -3.88 -6.67
C ILE A 96 -11.35 -4.64 -7.58
N ASP A 97 -11.81 -5.83 -7.16
CA ASP A 97 -12.74 -6.65 -7.95
C ASP A 97 -14.10 -5.99 -8.15
N SER A 98 -14.54 -5.15 -7.21
CA SER A 98 -15.78 -4.37 -7.32
C SER A 98 -15.63 -3.07 -8.11
N SER A 99 -14.43 -2.73 -8.57
CA SER A 99 -14.19 -1.46 -9.26
C SER A 99 -14.67 -1.53 -10.71
N ASP A 100 -15.41 -0.52 -11.14
CA ASP A 100 -15.85 -0.29 -12.52
C ASP A 100 -14.67 -0.15 -13.51
N ILE A 101 -13.55 0.44 -13.06
CA ILE A 101 -12.34 0.65 -13.87
C ILE A 101 -11.28 -0.48 -13.79
N ARG A 102 -11.64 -1.67 -13.28
CA ARG A 102 -10.69 -2.75 -12.98
C ARG A 102 -9.81 -3.14 -14.18
N ASP A 103 -10.41 -3.27 -15.34
CA ASP A 103 -9.70 -3.73 -16.55
C ASP A 103 -8.88 -2.62 -17.22
N GLU A 104 -9.12 -1.37 -16.83
CA GLU A 104 -8.48 -0.17 -17.36
C GLU A 104 -7.24 0.27 -16.56
N PHE A 105 -6.98 -0.34 -15.40
CA PHE A 105 -5.73 -0.09 -14.68
C PHE A 105 -4.50 -0.40 -15.54
N SER A 106 -3.40 0.30 -15.26
CA SER A 106 -2.15 0.09 -16.01
C SER A 106 -1.71 -1.38 -15.98
N ILE A 107 -1.19 -1.86 -17.11
CA ILE A 107 -0.73 -3.25 -17.26
C ILE A 107 0.30 -3.59 -16.19
N SER A 108 1.23 -2.67 -15.88
CA SER A 108 2.26 -2.89 -14.86
C SER A 108 1.67 -3.15 -13.47
N HIS A 109 0.57 -2.47 -13.13
CA HIS A 109 -0.14 -2.72 -11.87
C HIS A 109 -0.96 -4.00 -11.90
N ARG A 110 -1.62 -4.31 -13.03
CA ARG A 110 -2.39 -5.55 -13.20
C ARG A 110 -1.52 -6.81 -13.17
N VAL A 111 -0.31 -6.76 -13.72
CA VAL A 111 0.65 -7.88 -13.68
C VAL A 111 1.24 -8.11 -12.28
N THR A 112 1.31 -7.06 -11.46
CA THR A 112 1.82 -7.16 -10.08
C THR A 112 0.78 -7.71 -9.10
N TYR A 113 -0.50 -7.47 -9.39
CA TYR A 113 -1.65 -7.84 -8.56
C TYR A 113 -1.96 -9.33 -8.68
#